data_AF-A0A7C8FC36-F1
#
_entry.id   AF-A0A7C8FC36-F1
#
_cell.length_a   1.000
_cell.length_b   1.000
_cell.length_c   1.000
_cell.angle_alpha   90.00
_cell.angle_beta   90.00
_cell.angle_gamma   90.00
#
_symmetry.space_group_name_H-M   'P 1'
#
loop_
_entity.id
_entity.type
_entity.pdbx_description
1 polymer ?
#
loop_
_entity_poly.entity_id
_entity_poly.type
_entity_poly.pdbx_seq_one_letter_code
_entity_poly.pdbx_strand_id
1 'polypeptide(L)'
;MKTSILDQKGVSPETVALISRLVSSIPWPDRRRAMADVTITLLDAKPRVAEEVFGWGRSPVSVGINEYHCGIVCVNDLSGRHKPKSEEKYPGLLADICELVEPNSQAEPRLRTTLLYTDMTAQSVYDALVANGWSEESLPTVRTISNILNRNEYRLRTVAKTKVQKKRQKPT
;
A
#
# COMPACT_ATOMS: atom_id res chain seq x y z
N MET A 1 -50.92 -3.05 -3.49
CA MET A 1 -49.50 -2.68 -3.25
C MET A 1 -49.04 -3.42 -2.00
N LYS A 2 -47.81 -3.95 -1.98
CA LYS A 2 -47.27 -4.53 -0.73
C LYS A 2 -46.99 -3.37 0.24
N THR A 3 -47.51 -3.44 1.46
CA THR A 3 -47.22 -2.46 2.51
C THR A 3 -45.72 -2.44 2.78
N SER A 4 -45.14 -1.26 3.02
CA SER A 4 -43.70 -1.18 3.32
C SER A 4 -43.40 -1.90 4.63
N ILE A 5 -42.20 -2.45 4.78
CA ILE A 5 -41.79 -3.13 6.02
C ILE A 5 -41.81 -2.16 7.21
N LEU A 6 -41.57 -0.87 6.97
CA LEU A 6 -41.65 0.16 8.00
C LEU A 6 -43.07 0.37 8.51
N ASP A 7 -44.07 0.38 7.61
CA ASP A 7 -45.48 0.52 7.99
C ASP A 7 -45.96 -0.71 8.78
N GLN A 8 -45.51 -1.91 8.39
CA GLN A 8 -45.81 -3.15 9.11
C GLN A 8 -45.21 -3.15 10.53
N LYS A 9 -44.04 -2.54 10.71
CA LYS A 9 -43.38 -2.43 12.02
C LYS A 9 -43.66 -1.12 12.76
N GLY A 10 -44.49 -0.22 12.22
CA GLY A 10 -44.83 1.07 12.83
C GLY A 10 -43.65 2.03 13.02
N VAL A 11 -42.62 1.97 12.16
CA VAL A 11 -41.43 2.81 12.28
C VAL A 11 -41.66 4.16 11.59
N SER A 12 -41.58 5.26 12.34
CA SER A 12 -41.80 6.60 11.78
C SER A 12 -40.62 7.08 10.91
N PRO A 13 -40.87 7.94 9.90
CA PRO A 13 -39.80 8.55 9.10
C PRO A 13 -38.80 9.36 9.94
N GLU A 14 -39.25 10.01 11.01
CA GLU A 14 -38.38 10.76 11.93
C GLU A 14 -37.39 9.83 12.65
N THR A 15 -37.85 8.63 13.02
CA THR A 15 -37.01 7.60 13.64
C THR A 15 -35.95 7.12 12.65
N VAL A 16 -36.33 6.89 11.39
CA VAL A 16 -35.40 6.52 10.32
C VAL A 16 -34.32 7.60 10.15
N ALA A 17 -34.71 8.87 10.09
CA ALA A 17 -33.78 9.99 9.97
C ALA A 17 -32.83 10.11 11.17
N LEU A 18 -33.34 9.91 12.39
CA LEU A 18 -32.54 9.91 13.61
C LEU A 18 -31.50 8.78 13.59
N ILE A 19 -31.93 7.55 13.28
CA ILE A 19 -31.05 6.38 13.19
C ILE A 19 -29.96 6.60 12.14
N SER A 20 -30.31 7.07 10.94
CA SER A 20 -29.34 7.39 9.88
C SER A 20 -28.26 8.36 10.37
N ARG A 21 -28.66 9.43 11.08
CA ARG A 21 -27.72 10.42 11.62
C ARG A 21 -26.82 9.83 12.70
N LEU A 22 -27.38 9.04 13.63
CA LEU A 22 -26.63 8.41 14.71
C LEU A 22 -25.65 7.37 14.18
N VAL A 23 -26.07 6.50 13.27
CA VAL A 23 -25.18 5.48 12.69
C VAL A 23 -24.05 6.13 11.88
N SER A 24 -24.34 7.24 11.20
CA SER A 24 -23.32 7.99 10.43
C SER A 24 -22.22 8.60 11.30
N SER A 25 -22.46 8.87 12.58
CA SER A 25 -21.44 9.41 13.49
C SER A 25 -20.50 8.34 14.06
N ILE A 26 -20.85 7.06 13.93
CA ILE A 26 -20.04 5.94 14.44
C ILE A 26 -18.86 5.68 13.48
N PRO A 27 -17.62 5.48 13.95
CA PRO A 27 -16.49 5.10 13.09
C PRO A 27 -16.59 3.64 12.60
N TRP A 28 -15.89 3.31 11.52
CA TRP A 28 -15.70 1.92 11.10
C TRP A 28 -14.67 1.22 12.01
N PRO A 29 -14.80 -0.08 12.32
CA PRO A 29 -15.81 -1.04 11.81
C PRO A 29 -17.14 -1.05 12.59
N ASP A 30 -17.23 -0.38 13.74
CA ASP A 30 -18.41 -0.43 14.62
C ASP A 30 -19.70 0.08 13.96
N ARG A 31 -19.58 1.02 13.02
CA ARG A 31 -20.69 1.46 12.17
C ARG A 31 -21.38 0.29 11.49
N ARG A 32 -20.62 -0.68 10.97
CA ARG A 32 -21.16 -1.87 10.29
C ARG A 32 -22.02 -2.71 11.21
N ARG A 33 -21.56 -2.88 12.46
CA ARG A 33 -22.28 -3.62 13.49
C ARG A 33 -23.60 -2.94 13.83
N ALA A 34 -23.58 -1.61 14.00
CA ALA A 34 -24.80 -0.84 14.21
C ALA A 34 -25.78 -0.93 13.03
N MET A 35 -25.28 -0.86 11.79
CA MET A 35 -26.11 -1.05 10.59
C MET A 35 -26.76 -2.43 10.56
N ALA A 36 -26.02 -3.47 10.94
CA ALA A 36 -26.52 -4.84 10.99
C ALA A 36 -27.62 -5.01 12.04
N ASP A 37 -27.37 -4.52 13.25
CA ASP A 37 -28.33 -4.59 14.37
C ASP A 37 -29.65 -3.90 14.00
N VAL A 38 -29.58 -2.68 13.45
CA VAL A 38 -30.77 -1.97 12.94
C VAL A 38 -31.47 -2.76 11.83
N THR A 39 -30.72 -3.35 10.90
CA THR A 39 -31.32 -4.09 9.78
C THR A 39 -31.98 -5.39 10.24
N ILE A 40 -31.40 -6.08 11.23
CA ILE A 40 -31.97 -7.31 11.80
C ILE A 40 -33.24 -6.97 12.59
N THR A 41 -33.19 -5.96 13.44
CA THR A 41 -34.32 -5.55 14.29
C THR A 41 -35.48 -4.98 13.48
N LEU A 42 -35.21 -3.99 12.63
CA LEU A 42 -36.26 -3.23 11.94
C LEU A 42 -36.61 -3.78 10.55
N LEU A 43 -35.67 -4.44 9.84
CA LEU A 43 -35.81 -4.74 8.42
C LEU A 43 -35.71 -6.24 8.06
N ASP A 44 -35.92 -7.13 9.04
CA ASP A 44 -35.87 -8.60 8.89
C ASP A 44 -34.56 -9.11 8.27
N ALA A 45 -33.44 -8.46 8.59
CA ALA A 45 -32.13 -8.79 8.05
C ALA A 45 -32.07 -8.71 6.50
N LYS A 46 -32.84 -7.82 5.86
CA LYS A 46 -32.85 -7.64 4.39
C LYS A 46 -31.99 -6.44 3.95
N PRO A 47 -30.80 -6.65 3.36
CA PRO A 47 -29.92 -5.55 2.94
C PRO A 47 -30.52 -4.63 1.86
N ARG A 48 -31.36 -5.18 0.98
CA ARG A 48 -32.03 -4.41 -0.06
C ARG A 48 -33.00 -3.36 0.52
N VAL A 49 -33.67 -3.71 1.61
CA VAL A 49 -34.60 -2.80 2.30
C VAL A 49 -33.80 -1.75 3.06
N ALA A 50 -32.65 -2.10 3.64
CA ALA A 50 -31.77 -1.15 4.31
C ALA A 50 -31.22 -0.08 3.36
N GLU A 51 -30.92 -0.45 2.12
CA GLU A 51 -30.55 0.51 1.08
C GLU A 51 -31.70 1.47 0.75
N GLU A 52 -32.90 0.95 0.56
CA GLU A 52 -34.09 1.76 0.24
C GLU A 52 -34.46 2.72 1.38
N VAL A 53 -34.39 2.26 2.64
CA VAL A 53 -34.82 3.02 3.82
C VAL A 53 -33.74 3.98 4.33
N PHE A 54 -32.49 3.50 4.46
CA PHE A 54 -31.42 4.25 5.12
C PHE A 54 -30.34 4.74 4.13
N GLY A 55 -30.39 4.34 2.85
CA GLY A 55 -29.33 4.65 1.87
C GLY A 55 -28.04 3.84 2.10
N TRP A 56 -28.11 2.76 2.88
CA TRP A 56 -26.95 1.96 3.25
C TRP A 56 -26.58 0.95 2.17
N GLY A 57 -25.29 0.87 1.83
CA GLY A 57 -24.80 -0.10 0.86
C GLY A 57 -25.12 -1.54 1.27
N ARG A 58 -25.60 -2.35 0.33
CA ARG A 58 -26.01 -3.75 0.60
C ARG A 58 -24.86 -4.64 1.07
N SER A 59 -23.66 -4.43 0.53
CA SER A 59 -22.48 -5.23 0.87
C SER A 59 -22.06 -5.08 2.33
N PRO A 60 -21.81 -3.87 2.88
CA PRO A 60 -21.46 -3.73 4.29
C PRO A 60 -22.57 -4.21 5.24
N VAL A 61 -23.85 -3.98 4.90
CA VAL A 61 -24.98 -4.48 5.70
C VAL A 61 -25.00 -6.01 5.71
N SER A 62 -24.83 -6.66 4.55
CA SER A 62 -24.75 -8.13 4.45
C SER A 62 -23.59 -8.71 5.26
N VAL A 63 -22.41 -8.09 5.17
CA VAL A 63 -21.25 -8.48 6.00
C VAL A 63 -21.58 -8.32 7.48
N GLY A 64 -22.14 -7.19 7.88
CA GLY A 64 -22.50 -6.95 9.28
C GLY A 64 -23.54 -7.93 9.83
N ILE A 65 -24.53 -8.32 9.01
CA ILE A 65 -25.52 -9.33 9.39
C ILE A 65 -24.84 -10.69 9.62
N ASN A 66 -23.92 -11.07 8.74
CA ASN A 66 -23.16 -12.31 8.91
C ASN A 66 -22.26 -12.25 10.14
N GLU A 67 -21.59 -11.11 10.38
CA GLU A 67 -20.80 -10.87 11.60
C GLU A 67 -21.63 -11.02 12.87
N TYR A 68 -22.86 -10.48 12.86
CA TYR A 68 -23.81 -10.65 13.96
C TYR A 68 -24.16 -12.12 14.18
N HIS A 69 -24.43 -12.88 13.11
CA HIS A 69 -24.78 -14.29 13.21
C HIS A 69 -23.61 -15.19 13.65
N CYS A 70 -22.38 -14.91 13.20
CA CYS A 70 -21.21 -15.73 13.53
C CYS A 70 -20.48 -15.29 14.80
N GLY A 71 -20.76 -14.09 15.32
CA GLY A 71 -20.07 -13.52 16.48
C GLY A 71 -18.64 -13.08 16.20
N ILE A 72 -18.23 -13.00 14.93
CA ILE A 72 -16.87 -12.63 14.49
C ILE A 72 -16.92 -11.25 13.84
N VAL A 73 -15.89 -10.44 14.05
CA VAL A 73 -15.73 -9.14 13.39
C VAL A 73 -14.72 -9.27 12.26
N CYS A 74 -15.14 -9.01 11.02
CA CYS A 74 -14.25 -8.98 9.87
C CYS A 74 -13.41 -7.69 9.90
N VAL A 75 -12.19 -7.80 10.38
CA VAL A 75 -11.18 -6.75 10.26
C VAL A 75 -10.76 -6.71 8.79
N ASN A 76 -11.04 -5.61 8.10
CA ASN A 76 -10.59 -5.41 6.72
C ASN A 76 -9.10 -5.07 6.71
N ASP A 77 -8.26 -6.02 7.16
CA ASP A 77 -6.82 -5.84 7.19
C ASP A 77 -6.26 -5.89 5.78
N LEU A 78 -5.91 -4.72 5.27
CA LEU A 78 -5.28 -4.54 3.97
C LEU A 78 -3.76 -4.58 4.05
N SER A 79 -3.18 -4.58 5.26
CA SER A 79 -1.73 -4.52 5.44
C SER A 79 -1.04 -5.72 4.79
N GLY A 80 -1.66 -6.91 4.85
CA GLY A 80 -1.17 -8.12 4.18
C GLY A 80 -1.42 -8.18 2.67
N ARG A 81 -2.22 -7.27 2.09
CA ARG A 81 -2.56 -7.27 0.65
C ARG A 81 -1.54 -6.51 -0.19
N HIS A 82 -0.26 -6.80 -0.03
CA HIS A 82 0.79 -6.27 -0.90
C HIS A 82 1.55 -7.41 -1.55
N LYS A 83 2.05 -7.16 -2.77
CA LYS A 83 3.03 -8.07 -3.38
C LYS A 83 4.34 -7.90 -2.62
N PRO A 84 4.96 -8.98 -2.10
CA PRO A 84 6.22 -8.88 -1.40
C PRO A 84 7.27 -8.26 -2.33
N LYS A 85 8.22 -7.54 -1.75
CA LYS A 85 9.29 -6.92 -2.53
C LYS A 85 10.18 -8.02 -3.13
N SER A 86 10.87 -7.71 -4.23
CA SER A 86 11.73 -8.69 -4.90
C SER A 86 12.87 -9.17 -3.98
N GLU A 87 13.41 -8.27 -3.18
CA GLU A 87 14.41 -8.56 -2.15
C GLU A 87 13.88 -9.43 -0.99
N GLU A 88 12.57 -9.45 -0.76
CA GLU A 88 11.92 -10.34 0.22
C GLU A 88 11.67 -11.72 -0.39
N LYS A 89 11.37 -11.79 -1.70
CA LYS A 89 11.15 -13.05 -2.42
C LYS A 89 12.46 -13.83 -2.63
N TYR A 90 13.56 -13.14 -2.87
CA TYR A 90 14.87 -13.75 -3.14
C TYR A 90 15.89 -13.30 -2.09
N PRO A 91 15.99 -14.04 -0.97
CA PRO A 91 16.95 -13.71 0.09
C PRO A 91 18.37 -13.84 -0.48
N GLY A 92 19.11 -12.74 -0.52
CA GLY A 92 20.44 -12.64 -1.13
C GLY A 92 20.52 -11.58 -2.24
N LEU A 93 19.44 -11.34 -2.97
CA LEU A 93 19.42 -10.37 -4.07
C LEU A 93 19.90 -8.98 -3.64
N LEU A 94 19.46 -8.51 -2.46
CA LEU A 94 19.88 -7.23 -1.95
C LEU A 94 21.37 -7.20 -1.58
N ALA A 95 21.88 -8.28 -0.99
CA ALA A 95 23.28 -8.37 -0.62
C ALA A 95 24.18 -8.31 -1.86
N ASP A 96 23.82 -9.07 -2.89
CA ASP A 96 24.56 -9.09 -4.18
C ASP A 96 24.50 -7.72 -4.88
N ILE A 97 23.34 -7.04 -4.85
CA ILE A 97 23.22 -5.68 -5.38
C ILE A 97 24.14 -4.73 -4.61
N CYS A 98 24.17 -4.80 -3.28
CA CYS A 98 25.05 -3.94 -2.49
C CYS A 98 26.53 -4.23 -2.77
N GLU A 99 26.94 -5.51 -2.84
CA GLU A 99 28.32 -5.88 -3.15
C GLU A 99 28.79 -5.33 -4.51
N LEU A 100 27.88 -5.30 -5.50
CA LEU A 100 28.15 -4.73 -6.82
C LEU A 100 28.26 -3.20 -6.81
N VAL A 101 27.41 -2.53 -6.04
CA VAL A 101 27.22 -1.06 -6.12
C VAL A 101 28.10 -0.30 -5.13
N GLU A 102 28.39 -0.85 -3.95
CA GLU A 102 29.20 -0.23 -2.90
C GLU A 102 30.59 0.25 -3.40
N PRO A 103 31.36 -0.54 -4.17
CA PRO A 103 32.68 -0.12 -4.66
C PRO A 103 32.63 1.11 -5.58
N ASN A 104 31.50 1.35 -6.24
CA ASN A 104 31.26 2.46 -7.16
C ASN A 104 30.36 3.54 -6.53
N SER A 105 30.22 3.52 -5.21
CA SER A 105 29.41 4.46 -4.45
C SER A 105 30.25 5.44 -3.66
N GLN A 106 29.77 6.68 -3.56
CA GLN A 106 30.40 7.75 -2.79
C GLN A 106 29.37 8.41 -1.91
N ALA A 107 29.72 8.65 -0.64
CA ALA A 107 28.87 9.44 0.25
C ALA A 107 28.60 10.84 -0.33
N GLU A 108 27.47 11.42 0.02
CA GLU A 108 27.15 12.79 -0.35
C GLU A 108 28.31 13.75 -0.02
N PRO A 109 28.78 14.60 -0.96
CA PRO A 109 29.95 15.45 -0.75
C PRO A 109 29.89 16.39 0.47
N ARG A 110 28.68 16.77 0.90
CA ARG A 110 28.45 17.64 2.06
C ARG A 110 28.15 16.85 3.35
N LEU A 111 28.05 15.52 3.26
CA LEU A 111 27.73 14.61 4.37
C LEU A 111 26.51 15.07 5.18
N ARG A 112 25.51 15.65 4.51
CA ARG A 112 24.27 16.12 5.15
C ARG A 112 23.24 15.00 5.25
N THR A 113 23.34 14.03 4.36
CA THR A 113 22.49 12.86 4.26
C THR A 113 23.33 11.59 4.21
N THR A 114 22.66 10.46 4.43
CA THR A 114 23.23 9.10 4.27
C THR A 114 23.15 8.60 2.84
N LEU A 115 22.83 9.47 1.87
CA LEU A 115 22.70 9.07 0.47
C LEU A 115 24.07 8.68 -0.11
N LEU A 116 24.07 7.58 -0.85
CA LEU A 116 25.20 7.08 -1.61
C LEU A 116 24.99 7.38 -3.08
N TYR A 117 25.92 8.12 -3.69
CA TYR A 117 25.90 8.42 -5.10
C TYR A 117 26.74 7.42 -5.87
N THR A 118 26.12 6.77 -6.84
CA THR A 118 26.78 5.82 -7.75
C THR A 118 26.59 6.24 -9.19
N ASP A 119 27.54 5.89 -10.05
CA ASP A 119 27.42 6.00 -11.51
C ASP A 119 26.90 4.71 -12.17
N MET A 120 26.77 3.64 -11.39
CA MET A 120 26.14 2.40 -11.84
C MET A 120 24.64 2.61 -12.05
N THR A 121 24.23 2.50 -13.31
CA THR A 121 22.82 2.50 -13.68
C THR A 121 22.14 1.19 -13.26
N ALA A 122 20.81 1.23 -13.11
CA ALA A 122 20.06 0.00 -12.82
C ALA A 122 20.22 -1.06 -13.92
N GLN A 123 20.47 -0.66 -15.17
CA GLN A 123 20.77 -1.59 -16.27
C GLN A 123 22.12 -2.28 -16.05
N SER A 124 23.17 -1.51 -15.74
CA SER A 124 24.48 -2.11 -15.45
C SER A 124 24.46 -3.01 -14.22
N VAL A 125 23.63 -2.72 -13.21
CA VAL A 125 23.42 -3.62 -12.07
C VAL A 125 22.71 -4.89 -12.50
N TYR A 126 21.69 -4.80 -13.36
CA TYR A 126 21.02 -5.98 -13.93
C TYR A 126 22.03 -6.86 -14.68
N ASP A 127 22.81 -6.29 -15.58
CA ASP A 127 23.77 -7.02 -16.40
C ASP A 127 24.87 -7.66 -15.53
N ALA A 128 25.32 -6.97 -14.48
CA ALA A 128 26.28 -7.49 -13.52
C ALA A 128 25.72 -8.65 -12.67
N LEU A 129 24.44 -8.60 -12.29
CA LEU A 129 23.78 -9.71 -11.59
C LEU A 129 23.67 -10.95 -12.48
N VAL A 130 23.31 -10.78 -13.76
CA VAL A 130 23.30 -11.89 -14.73
C VAL A 130 24.70 -12.49 -14.87
N ALA A 131 25.74 -11.64 -14.98
CA ALA A 131 27.12 -12.10 -15.04
C ALA A 131 27.57 -12.84 -13.76
N ASN A 132 27.01 -12.48 -12.60
CA ASN A 132 27.23 -13.16 -11.32
C ASN A 132 26.40 -14.45 -11.14
N GLY A 133 25.70 -14.91 -12.19
CA GLY A 133 25.03 -16.21 -12.20
C GLY A 133 23.53 -16.17 -11.87
N TRP A 134 22.92 -14.98 -11.75
CA TRP A 134 21.48 -14.88 -11.63
C TRP A 134 20.78 -15.21 -12.96
N SER A 135 19.72 -16.02 -12.89
CA SER A 135 18.87 -16.29 -14.05
C SER A 135 18.02 -15.07 -14.40
N GLU A 136 17.93 -14.72 -15.68
CA GLU A 136 17.06 -13.65 -16.19
C GLU A 136 15.60 -13.83 -15.79
N GLU A 137 15.12 -15.08 -15.68
CA GLU A 137 13.74 -15.39 -15.27
C GLU A 137 13.49 -15.10 -13.78
N SER A 138 14.54 -15.23 -12.96
CA SER A 138 14.47 -14.98 -11.52
C SER A 138 14.64 -13.50 -11.18
N LEU A 139 15.38 -12.77 -12.00
CA LEU A 139 15.70 -11.37 -11.78
C LEU A 139 14.46 -10.48 -11.94
N PRO A 140 14.31 -9.47 -11.08
CA PRO A 140 13.27 -8.48 -11.29
C PRO A 140 13.65 -7.56 -12.44
N THR A 141 12.65 -6.89 -13.02
CA THR A 141 12.89 -5.94 -14.12
C THR A 141 13.84 -4.81 -13.69
N VAL A 142 14.52 -4.20 -14.66
CA VAL A 142 15.43 -3.06 -14.44
C VAL A 142 14.78 -1.92 -13.64
N ARG A 143 13.49 -1.64 -13.91
CA ARG A 143 12.71 -0.63 -13.15
C ARG A 143 12.57 -1.00 -11.67
N THR A 144 12.46 -2.28 -11.36
CA THR A 144 12.38 -2.80 -10.00
C THR A 144 13.75 -2.75 -9.33
N ILE A 145 14.83 -3.09 -10.01
CA ILE A 145 16.20 -2.88 -9.51
C ILE A 145 16.44 -1.41 -9.17
N SER A 146 16.02 -0.49 -10.04
CA SER A 146 16.08 0.95 -9.74
C SER A 146 15.28 1.32 -8.48
N ASN A 147 14.13 0.69 -8.22
CA ASN A 147 13.40 0.88 -6.96
C ASN A 147 14.18 0.32 -5.76
N ILE A 148 14.80 -0.85 -5.89
CA ILE A 148 15.61 -1.46 -4.83
C ILE A 148 16.76 -0.52 -4.47
N LEU A 149 17.49 -0.01 -5.46
CA LEU A 149 18.58 0.96 -5.26
C LEU A 149 18.08 2.20 -4.50
N ASN A 150 16.99 2.81 -4.96
CA ASN A 150 16.44 4.02 -4.32
C ASN A 150 15.97 3.79 -2.87
N ARG A 151 15.41 2.60 -2.55
CA ARG A 151 14.99 2.25 -1.17
C ARG A 151 16.18 2.04 -0.24
N ASN A 152 17.32 1.66 -0.78
CA ASN A 152 18.58 1.46 -0.05
C ASN A 152 19.49 2.69 -0.16
N GLU A 153 18.91 3.87 -0.42
CA GLU A 153 19.59 5.17 -0.45
C GLU A 153 20.68 5.35 -1.52
N TYR A 154 20.75 4.44 -2.51
CA TYR A 154 21.59 4.62 -3.69
C TYR A 154 20.92 5.54 -4.71
N ARG A 155 21.63 6.59 -5.10
CA ARG A 155 21.18 7.58 -6.08
C ARG A 155 22.13 7.59 -7.27
N LEU A 156 21.56 7.44 -8.46
CA LEU A 156 22.30 7.59 -9.70
C LEU A 156 22.77 9.04 -9.84
N ARG A 157 24.06 9.24 -10.04
CA ARG A 157 24.64 10.53 -10.38
C ARG A 157 25.72 10.34 -11.42
N THR A 158 25.60 11.06 -12.51
CA THR A 158 26.68 11.13 -13.50
C THR A 158 27.90 11.76 -12.85
N VAL A 159 29.03 11.04 -12.83
CA VAL A 159 30.28 11.59 -12.31
C VAL A 159 30.72 12.75 -13.20
N ALA A 160 30.53 13.97 -12.73
CA ALA A 160 31.27 15.11 -13.27
C ALA A 160 32.70 15.02 -12.74
N LYS A 161 33.59 14.34 -13.47
CA LYS A 161 35.03 14.43 -13.17
C LYS A 161 35.42 15.89 -13.25
N THR A 162 35.77 16.50 -12.12
CA THR A 162 36.38 17.83 -12.14
C THR A 162 37.75 17.66 -12.79
N LYS A 163 37.98 18.27 -13.95
CA LYS A 163 39.32 18.31 -14.54
C LYS A 163 40.23 19.05 -13.55
N VAL A 164 41.21 18.35 -12.99
CA VAL A 164 42.24 18.95 -12.13
C VAL A 164 42.93 20.05 -12.94
N GLN A 165 42.75 21.31 -12.55
CA GLN A 165 43.54 22.42 -13.11
C GLN A 165 44.96 22.31 -12.56
N LYS A 166 45.84 21.61 -13.27
CA LYS A 166 47.27 21.56 -12.94
C LYS A 166 47.85 22.97 -13.08
N LYS A 167 48.58 23.44 -12.05
CA LYS A 167 49.34 24.69 -12.14
C LYS A 167 50.37 24.54 -13.27
N ARG A 168 50.41 25.49 -14.20
CA ARG A 168 51.44 25.53 -15.25
C ARG A 168 52.78 25.80 -14.57
N GLN A 169 53.83 25.05 -14.93
CA GLN A 169 55.19 25.34 -14.46
C GLN A 169 55.62 26.69 -15.01
N LYS A 170 56.22 27.54 -14.16
CA LYS A 170 56.75 28.84 -14.60
C LYS A 170 57.94 28.61 -15.53
N PRO A 171 58.06 29.37 -16.64
CA PRO A 171 59.24 29.28 -17.49
C PRO A 171 60.48 29.67 -16.68
N THR A 172 61.54 28.88 -16.84
CA THR A 172 62.87 29.09 -16.23
C THR A 172 63.61 30.18 -16.97
#